data_AF-A0A7X6Y1X7-F1
#
_entry.id   AF-A0A7X6Y1X7-F1
#
_cell.length_a   1.000
_cell.length_b   1.000
_cell.length_c   1.000
_cell.angle_alpha   90.00
_cell.angle_beta   90.00
_cell.angle_gamma   90.00
#
_symmetry.space_group_name_H-M   'P 1'
#
loop_
_entity.id
_entity.type
_entity.pdbx_description
1 polymer ?
#
loop_
_entity_poly.entity_id
_entity_poly.type
_entity_poly.pdbx_seq_one_letter_code
_entity_poly.pdbx_strand_id
1 'polypeptide(L)' 'LRIQYKEATLKELGEMLYPPIGKSGVNHRLRKLQNIAENLKKNM' A
#
# COMPACT_ATOMS: atom_id res chain seq x y z
N LEU A 1 -2.77 7.02 3.82
CA LEU A 1 -1.79 6.36 4.70
C LEU A 1 -0.35 6.40 4.18
N ARG A 2 0.10 5.55 3.23
CA ARG A 2 1.51 5.49 2.76
C ARG A 2 2.11 6.86 2.38
N ILE A 3 1.33 7.73 1.72
CA ILE A 3 1.75 9.08 1.32
C ILE A 3 1.91 10.02 2.53
N GLN A 4 1.05 9.89 3.54
CA GLN A 4 1.07 10.71 4.76
C GLN A 4 2.19 10.30 5.71
N TYR A 5 2.53 9.00 5.75
CA TYR A 5 3.54 8.44 6.65
C TYR A 5 4.68 7.81 5.84
N LYS A 6 5.53 8.65 5.22
CA LYS A 6 6.61 8.22 4.32
C LYS A 6 7.79 7.52 4.99
N GLU A 7 7.98 7.73 6.29
CA GLU A 7 9.04 7.07 7.06
C GLU A 7 8.57 5.77 7.73
N ALA A 8 7.26 5.55 7.81
CA ALA A 8 6.72 4.34 8.42
C ALA A 8 7.08 3.10 7.59
N THR A 9 7.49 2.04 8.29
CA THR A 9 7.68 0.71 7.72
C THR A 9 6.33 0.11 7.31
N LEU A 10 6.37 -0.92 6.46
CA LEU A 10 5.15 -1.65 6.07
C LEU A 10 4.44 -2.33 7.25
N LYS A 11 5.17 -2.68 8.31
CA LYS A 11 4.58 -3.26 9.53
C LYS A 11 3.79 -2.19 10.28
N GLU A 12 4.40 -1.04 10.56
CA GLU A 12 3.76 0.08 11.26
C GLU A 12 2.54 0.61 10.49
N LEU A 13 2.64 0.71 9.16
CA LEU A 13 1.48 1.05 8.33
C LEU A 13 0.34 0.02 8.45
N GLY A 14 0.67 -1.25 8.65
CA GLY A 14 -0.30 -2.32 8.81
C GLY A 14 -0.99 -2.28 10.17
N GLU A 15 -0.27 -1.90 11.22
CA GLU A 15 -0.79 -1.69 12.57
C GLU A 15 -1.72 -0.46 12.66
N MET A 16 -1.51 0.54 11.81
CA MET A 16 -2.38 1.73 11.69
C MET A 16 -3.72 1.49 10.96
N LEU A 17 -3.92 0.30 10.36
CA LEU A 17 -5.16 -0.04 9.65
C LEU A 17 -6.19 -0.67 10.58
N TYR A 18 -7.47 -0.63 10.17
CA TYR A 18 -8.56 -1.31 10.87
C TYR A 18 -9.35 -2.21 9.90
N PRO A 19 -9.36 -3.54 10.09
CA PRO A 19 -8.55 -4.29 11.05
C PRO A 19 -7.04 -4.19 10.74
N PRO A 20 -6.15 -4.35 11.74
CA PRO A 20 -4.71 -4.32 11.52
C PRO A 20 -4.28 -5.51 10.67
N ILE A 21 -3.27 -5.29 9.83
CA ILE A 21 -2.72 -6.32 8.94
C ILE A 21 -1.21 -6.39 9.06
N GLY A 22 -0.63 -7.53 8.71
CA GLY A 22 0.83 -7.70 8.70
C GLY A 22 1.53 -7.01 7.52
N LYS A 23 2.87 -6.96 7.60
CA LYS A 23 3.78 -6.44 6.55
C LYS A 23 3.43 -6.95 5.14
N SER A 24 3.19 -8.25 4.99
CA SER A 24 2.87 -8.88 3.70
C SER A 24 1.53 -8.39 3.14
N GLY A 25 0.52 -8.18 4.00
CA GLY A 25 -0.79 -7.66 3.61
C GLY A 25 -0.71 -6.22 3.09
N VAL A 26 0.06 -5.36 3.76
CA VAL A 26 0.31 -3.99 3.26
C VAL A 26 1.05 -4.04 1.92
N ASN A 27 2.09 -4.87 1.81
CA ASN A 27 2.84 -5.01 0.56
C ASN A 27 1.95 -5.47 -0.59
N HIS A 28 1.08 -6.46 -0.38
CA HIS A 28 0.13 -6.93 -1.38
C HIS A 28 -0.80 -5.81 -1.87
N ARG A 29 -1.33 -5.01 -0.95
CA ARG A 29 -2.20 -3.87 -1.29
C ARG A 29 -1.45 -2.81 -2.10
N LEU A 30 -0.21 -2.49 -1.75
CA LEU A 30 0.61 -1.55 -2.51
C LEU A 30 0.93 -2.07 -3.92
N ARG A 31 1.27 -3.35 -4.08
CA ARG A 31 1.48 -3.97 -5.41
C ARG A 31 0.21 -3.90 -6.26
N LYS A 32 -0.96 -4.15 -5.67
CA LYS A 32 -2.25 -4.01 -6.37
C LYS A 32 -2.49 -2.57 -6.84
N LEU A 33 -2.20 -1.57 -6.00
CA LEU A 33 -2.29 -0.15 -6.39
C LEU A 33 -1.32 0.20 -7.52
N GLN A 34 -0.08 -0.30 -7.48
CA GLN A 34 0.88 -0.12 -8.56
C GLN A 34 0.34 -0.69 -9.89
N ASN A 35 -0.18 -1.92 -9.88
CA ASN A 35 -0.74 -2.54 -11.09
C ASN A 35 -1.93 -1.74 -11.65
N ILE A 36 -2.80 -1.21 -10.79
CA ILE A 36 -3.91 -0.34 -11.21
C ILE A 36 -3.36 0.93 -11.87
N ALA A 37 -2.36 1.57 -11.28
CA ALA A 37 -1.74 2.77 -11.84
C ALA A 37 -1.03 2.52 -13.18
N GLU A 38 -0.35 1.38 -13.33
CA GLU A 38 0.28 0.97 -14.58
C GLU A 38 -0.76 0.75 -15.69
N ASN A 39 -1.89 0.11 -15.38
CA ASN A 39 -2.97 -0.09 -16.33
C ASN A 39 -3.61 1.25 -16.75
N LEU A 40 -3.80 2.18 -15.81
CA LEU A 40 -4.30 3.52 -16.14
C LEU A 40 -3.34 4.27 -17.07
N LYS A 41 -2.03 4.22 -16.83
CA LYS A 41 -1.02 4.83 -17.70
C LYS A 41 -0.97 4.25 -19.11
N LYS A 42 -1.22 2.94 -19.27
CA LYS A 42 -1.27 2.29 -20.59
C LYS A 42 -2.50 2.70 -21.41
N ASN A 43 -3.57 3.13 -20.75
CA ASN A 43 -4.81 3.55 -21.38
C ASN A 43 -4.88 5.06 -21.65
N MET A 44 -3.81 5.81 -21.32
CA MET A 44 -3.62 7.22 -21.64
C MET A 44 -2.73 7.35 -22.87
#